data_AF-A0A177H5Z6-F1
#
_entry.id   AF-A0A177H5Z6-F1
#
_cell.length_a   1.000
_cell.length_b   1.000
_cell.length_c   1.000
_cell.angle_alpha   90.00
_cell.angle_beta   90.00
_cell.angle_gamma   90.00
#
_symmetry.space_group_name_H-M   'P 1'
#
loop_
_entity.id
_entity.type
_entity.pdbx_description
1 polymer ?
#
loop_
_entity_poly.entity_id
_entity_poly.type
_entity_poly.pdbx_seq_one_letter_code
_entity_poly.pdbx_strand_id
1 'polypeptide(L)'
;MTIWRNLNIGTKVLTALLPLILLSIALVSSISILIAQRELEEQAFNKLIATREIKATQIENYFSQIRHQIETFSENHMVISAMKDFAAAFKTIFEERNLTPEAEAALQTRVGEYYQGNFLPKLADNSQITPHFTDYFPNEESTQILQDLYIANNPNQLGSKHKLARASDNSRYSDHHARYHPVLRNFLKKIRLLRHFSN
;
A
#
# COMPACT_ATOMS: atom_id res chain seq x y z
N MET A 1 -39.28 12.92 68.83
CA MET A 1 -38.76 12.02 69.89
C MET A 1 -39.81 11.08 70.51
N THR A 2 -41.09 11.11 70.11
CA THR A 2 -42.14 10.21 70.62
C THR A 2 -42.16 8.85 69.94
N ILE A 3 -41.81 8.78 68.65
CA ILE A 3 -41.80 7.54 67.84
C ILE A 3 -40.79 6.53 68.39
N TRP A 4 -39.58 6.97 68.78
CA TRP A 4 -38.50 6.09 69.22
C TRP A 4 -38.80 5.36 70.53
N ARG A 5 -39.59 5.96 71.43
CA ARG A 5 -39.87 5.40 72.76
C ARG A 5 -40.82 4.18 72.70
N ASN A 6 -41.75 4.18 71.75
CA ASN A 6 -42.79 3.14 71.57
C ASN A 6 -42.39 1.98 70.65
N LEU A 7 -41.16 1.97 70.11
CA LEU A 7 -40.65 0.87 69.29
C LEU A 7 -40.25 -0.34 70.14
N ASN A 8 -40.51 -1.55 69.62
CA ASN A 8 -40.01 -2.80 70.19
C ASN A 8 -38.46 -2.78 70.21
N ILE A 9 -37.86 -3.47 71.19
CA ILE A 9 -36.41 -3.48 71.43
C ILE A 9 -35.64 -3.92 70.17
N GLY A 10 -36.15 -4.91 69.44
CA GLY A 10 -35.55 -5.36 68.17
C GLY A 10 -35.46 -4.27 67.10
N THR A 11 -36.49 -3.41 66.98
CA THR A 11 -36.49 -2.29 66.02
C THR A 11 -35.49 -1.21 66.42
N LYS A 12 -35.33 -0.92 67.72
CA LYS A 12 -34.34 0.05 68.22
C LYS A 12 -32.92 -0.39 67.88
N VAL A 13 -32.57 -1.65 68.16
CA VAL A 13 -31.26 -2.23 67.83
C VAL A 13 -31.01 -2.20 66.31
N LEU A 14 -32.00 -2.59 65.51
CA LEU A 14 -31.90 -2.57 64.05
C LEU A 14 -31.66 -1.16 63.49
N THR A 15 -32.39 -0.15 63.98
CA THR A 15 -32.22 1.24 63.52
C THR A 15 -30.87 1.84 63.88
N ALA A 16 -30.22 1.36 64.96
CA ALA A 16 -28.90 1.82 65.37
C ALA A 16 -27.77 1.13 64.59
N LEU A 17 -27.92 -0.16 64.26
CA LEU A 17 -26.88 -0.96 63.61
C LEU A 17 -26.85 -0.76 62.08
N LEU A 18 -28.01 -0.56 61.45
CA LEU A 18 -28.16 -0.50 60.00
C LEU A 18 -27.35 0.65 59.34
N PRO A 19 -27.30 1.88 59.88
CA PRO A 19 -26.48 2.96 59.30
C PRO A 19 -24.98 2.65 59.34
N LEU A 20 -24.51 1.98 60.40
CA LEU A 20 -23.10 1.60 60.54
C LEU A 20 -22.70 0.57 59.49
N ILE A 21 -23.55 -0.44 59.27
CA ILE A 21 -23.35 -1.45 58.22
C ILE A 21 -23.36 -0.78 56.84
N LEU A 22 -24.36 0.06 56.56
CA LEU A 22 -24.44 0.75 55.27
C LEU A 22 -23.24 1.67 55.03
N LEU A 23 -22.75 2.37 56.04
CA LEU A 23 -21.56 3.22 55.94
C LEU A 23 -20.31 2.39 55.61
N SER A 24 -20.13 1.25 56.28
CA SER A 24 -19.00 0.36 56.01
C SER A 24 -19.04 -0.21 54.58
N ILE A 25 -20.22 -0.62 54.10
CA ILE A 25 -20.42 -1.09 52.73
C ILE A 25 -20.14 0.02 51.73
N ALA A 26 -20.64 1.22 51.95
CA ALA A 26 -20.42 2.36 51.08
C ALA A 26 -18.92 2.68 50.95
N LEU A 27 -18.19 2.68 52.07
CA LEU A 27 -16.76 3.00 52.09
C LEU A 27 -15.94 1.96 51.33
N VAL A 28 -16.18 0.67 51.59
CA VAL A 28 -15.52 -0.43 50.87
C VAL A 28 -15.90 -0.42 49.38
N SER A 29 -17.17 -0.21 49.07
CA SER A 29 -17.68 -0.12 47.69
C SER A 29 -17.00 1.01 46.92
N SER A 30 -16.90 2.21 47.50
CA SER A 30 -16.23 3.35 46.85
C SER A 30 -14.76 3.07 46.57
N ILE A 31 -14.01 2.53 47.53
CA ILE A 31 -12.60 2.15 47.32
C ILE A 31 -12.49 1.07 46.24
N SER A 32 -13.36 0.07 46.28
CA SER A 32 -13.37 -1.03 45.32
C SER A 32 -13.66 -0.55 43.89
N ILE A 33 -14.59 0.39 43.72
CA ILE A 33 -14.91 0.99 42.42
C ILE A 33 -13.72 1.79 41.88
N LEU A 34 -13.04 2.59 42.72
CA LEU A 34 -11.87 3.36 42.30
C LEU A 34 -10.72 2.44 41.86
N ILE A 35 -10.46 1.37 42.61
CA ILE A 35 -9.46 0.36 42.24
C ILE A 35 -9.86 -0.31 40.93
N ALA A 36 -11.11 -0.77 40.81
CA ALA A 36 -11.59 -1.43 39.60
C ALA A 36 -11.52 -0.53 38.37
N GLN A 37 -11.84 0.75 38.50
CA GLN A 37 -11.71 1.72 37.41
C GLN A 37 -10.27 1.86 36.93
N ARG A 38 -9.32 2.00 37.87
CA ARG A 38 -7.89 2.10 37.54
C ARG A 38 -7.36 0.83 36.87
N GLU A 39 -7.73 -0.34 37.39
CA GLU A 39 -7.31 -1.63 36.81
C GLU A 39 -7.90 -1.84 35.41
N LEU A 40 -9.17 -1.48 35.19
CA LEU A 40 -9.79 -1.56 33.86
C LEU A 40 -9.16 -0.58 32.87
N GLU A 41 -8.83 0.63 33.33
CA GLU A 41 -8.12 1.63 32.52
C GLU A 41 -6.73 1.11 32.14
N GLU A 42 -5.95 0.61 33.10
CA GLU A 42 -4.63 0.03 32.87
C GLU A 42 -4.70 -1.16 31.90
N GLN A 43 -5.66 -2.07 32.07
CA GLN A 43 -5.87 -3.19 31.15
C GLN A 43 -6.24 -2.72 29.74
N ALA A 44 -7.07 -1.67 29.62
CA ALA A 44 -7.42 -1.09 28.33
C ALA A 44 -6.19 -0.49 27.63
N PHE A 45 -5.34 0.24 28.35
CA PHE A 45 -4.08 0.76 27.83
C PHE A 45 -3.12 -0.35 27.43
N ASN A 46 -2.92 -1.36 28.29
CA ASN A 46 -2.06 -2.49 28.00
C ASN A 46 -2.51 -3.25 26.74
N LYS A 47 -3.83 -3.40 26.53
CA LYS A 47 -4.38 -4.00 25.31
C LYS A 47 -4.09 -3.16 24.07
N LEU A 48 -4.18 -1.84 24.14
CA LEU A 48 -3.81 -0.94 23.04
C LEU A 48 -2.32 -1.02 22.72
N ILE A 49 -1.47 -1.08 23.75
CA ILE A 49 -0.01 -1.25 23.59
C ILE A 49 0.30 -2.58 22.89
N ALA A 50 -0.24 -3.70 23.40
CA ALA A 50 -0.06 -5.01 22.77
C ALA A 50 -0.56 -5.03 21.32
N THR A 51 -1.72 -4.41 21.05
CA THR A 51 -2.25 -4.31 19.68
C THR A 51 -1.33 -3.49 18.78
N ARG A 52 -0.81 -2.36 19.29
CA ARG A 52 0.14 -1.53 18.58
C ARG A 52 1.43 -2.27 18.26
N GLU A 53 1.99 -3.01 19.22
CA GLU A 53 3.21 -3.81 19.04
C GLU A 53 2.99 -4.91 18.00
N ILE A 54 1.89 -5.66 18.10
CA ILE A 54 1.52 -6.69 17.11
C ILE A 54 1.43 -6.07 15.71
N LYS A 55 0.82 -4.89 15.58
CA LYS A 55 0.70 -4.21 14.28
C LYS A 55 2.06 -3.70 13.77
N ALA A 56 2.92 -3.20 14.66
CA ALA A 56 4.28 -2.81 14.28
C ALA A 56 5.06 -4.02 13.73
N THR A 57 5.09 -5.13 14.47
CA THR A 57 5.73 -6.38 14.03
C THR A 57 5.11 -6.93 12.74
N GLN A 58 3.80 -6.82 12.56
CA GLN A 58 3.13 -7.23 11.31
C GLN A 58 3.63 -6.42 10.11
N ILE A 59 3.80 -5.11 10.27
CA ILE A 59 4.34 -4.22 9.22
C ILE A 59 5.80 -4.58 8.90
N GLU A 60 6.63 -4.80 9.92
CA GLU A 60 8.04 -5.19 9.76
C GLU A 60 8.16 -6.53 9.02
N ASN A 61 7.40 -7.54 9.45
CA ASN A 61 7.37 -8.86 8.84
C ASN A 61 6.90 -8.79 7.37
N TYR A 62 5.89 -7.97 7.08
CA TYR A 62 5.40 -7.76 5.73
C TYR A 62 6.48 -7.21 4.80
N PHE A 63 7.19 -6.15 5.22
CA PHE A 63 8.27 -5.58 4.41
C PHE A 63 9.49 -6.52 4.31
N SER A 64 9.81 -7.27 5.36
CA SER A 64 10.83 -8.31 5.31
C SER A 64 10.48 -9.41 4.30
N GLN A 65 9.21 -9.85 4.27
CA GLN A 65 8.76 -10.84 3.31
C GLN A 65 8.85 -10.33 1.87
N ILE A 66 8.44 -9.07 1.62
CA ILE A 66 8.59 -8.45 0.29
C ILE A 66 10.06 -8.39 -0.11
N ARG A 67 10.95 -8.03 0.80
CA ARG A 67 12.39 -7.97 0.53
C ARG A 67 12.93 -9.33 0.08
N HIS A 68 12.68 -10.39 0.85
CA HIS A 68 13.15 -11.74 0.50
C HIS A 68 12.56 -12.24 -0.82
N GLN A 69 11.30 -11.90 -1.12
CA GLN A 69 10.67 -12.22 -2.40
C GLN A 69 11.35 -11.50 -3.57
N ILE A 70 11.69 -10.21 -3.42
CA ILE A 70 12.40 -9.44 -4.45
C ILE A 70 13.81 -9.99 -4.65
N GLU A 71 14.54 -10.27 -3.56
CA GLU A 71 15.89 -10.85 -3.61
C GLU A 71 15.89 -12.18 -4.37
N THR A 72 15.06 -13.14 -3.92
CA THR A 72 14.93 -14.46 -4.57
C THR A 72 14.51 -14.34 -6.04
N PHE A 73 13.59 -13.42 -6.35
CA PHE A 73 13.14 -13.21 -7.73
C PHE A 73 14.24 -12.60 -8.61
N SER A 74 15.03 -11.67 -8.07
CA SER A 74 16.13 -11.03 -8.79
C SER A 74 17.31 -11.99 -9.07
N GLU A 75 17.52 -12.96 -8.19
CA GLU A 75 18.52 -14.04 -8.36
C GLU A 75 18.08 -15.09 -9.39
N ASN A 76 16.80 -15.10 -9.78
CA ASN A 76 16.29 -16.05 -10.75
C ASN A 76 16.95 -15.86 -12.13
N HIS A 77 17.50 -16.93 -12.70
CA HIS A 77 18.13 -16.90 -14.01
C HIS A 77 17.25 -16.31 -15.13
N MET A 78 15.92 -16.50 -15.07
CA MET A 78 15.00 -15.88 -16.04
C MET A 78 15.03 -14.35 -15.94
N VAL A 79 15.06 -13.78 -14.74
CA VAL A 79 15.12 -12.32 -14.54
C VAL A 79 16.47 -11.79 -15.01
N ILE A 80 17.57 -12.48 -14.68
CA ILE A 80 18.91 -12.13 -15.17
C ILE A 80 18.96 -12.14 -16.70
N SER A 81 18.42 -13.18 -17.33
CA SER A 81 18.32 -13.28 -18.79
C SER A 81 17.45 -12.18 -19.37
N ALA A 82 16.29 -11.90 -18.77
CA ALA A 82 15.39 -10.83 -19.21
C ALA A 82 16.10 -9.47 -19.20
N MET A 83 16.84 -9.15 -18.13
CA MET A 83 17.59 -7.88 -18.04
C MET A 83 18.66 -7.75 -19.12
N LYS A 84 19.41 -8.83 -19.40
CA LYS A 84 20.41 -8.84 -20.47
C LYS A 84 19.76 -8.70 -21.86
N ASP A 85 18.70 -9.46 -22.10
CA ASP A 85 17.97 -9.46 -23.37
C ASP A 85 17.33 -8.10 -23.67
N PHE A 86 16.66 -7.49 -22.67
CA PHE A 86 16.09 -6.15 -22.81
C PHE A 86 17.17 -5.09 -23.01
N ALA A 87 18.27 -5.13 -22.26
CA ALA A 87 19.36 -4.17 -22.42
C ALA A 87 20.01 -4.26 -23.82
N ALA A 88 20.14 -5.47 -24.38
CA ALA A 88 20.64 -5.66 -25.74
C ALA A 88 19.63 -5.15 -26.78
N ALA A 89 18.36 -5.56 -26.68
CA ALA A 89 17.32 -5.18 -27.63
C ALA A 89 16.97 -3.68 -27.59
N PHE A 90 17.13 -3.03 -26.44
CA PHE A 90 16.96 -1.58 -26.31
C PHE A 90 17.96 -0.81 -27.19
N LYS A 91 19.20 -1.31 -27.29
CA LYS A 91 20.24 -0.65 -28.11
C LYS A 91 19.98 -0.78 -29.61
N THR A 92 19.31 -1.85 -30.04
CA THR A 92 19.09 -2.14 -31.46
C THR A 92 17.72 -1.69 -31.95
N ILE A 93 16.77 -1.35 -31.06
CA ILE A 93 15.38 -1.10 -31.49
C ILE A 93 15.24 0.04 -32.49
N PHE A 94 16.03 1.11 -32.35
CA PHE A 94 16.00 2.21 -33.31
C PHE A 94 16.32 1.73 -34.73
N GLU A 95 17.41 0.97 -34.89
CA GLU A 95 17.82 0.39 -36.15
C GLU A 95 16.85 -0.69 -36.65
N GLU A 96 16.34 -1.55 -35.76
CA GLU A 96 15.36 -2.60 -36.10
C GLU A 96 14.06 -2.02 -36.64
N ARG A 97 13.63 -0.88 -36.11
CA ARG A 97 12.39 -0.22 -36.51
C ARG A 97 12.55 0.55 -37.81
N ASN A 98 13.74 1.11 -38.06
CA ASN A 98 14.09 1.84 -39.29
C ASN A 98 12.94 2.73 -39.78
N LEU A 99 12.43 3.58 -38.89
CA LEU A 99 11.24 4.40 -39.15
C LEU A 99 11.54 5.44 -40.22
N THR A 100 10.54 5.76 -41.04
CA THR A 100 10.63 6.93 -41.92
C THR A 100 10.53 8.21 -41.07
N PRO A 101 11.08 9.35 -41.53
CA PRO A 101 10.98 10.62 -40.81
C PRO A 101 9.53 11.00 -40.46
N GLU A 102 8.58 10.69 -41.34
CA GLU A 102 7.15 10.94 -41.10
C GLU A 102 6.59 10.07 -39.98
N ALA A 103 6.96 8.78 -39.96
CA ALA A 103 6.54 7.85 -38.92
C ALA A 103 7.15 8.21 -37.56
N GLU A 104 8.39 8.66 -37.55
CA GLU A 104 9.09 9.15 -36.36
C GLU A 104 8.44 10.42 -35.81
N ALA A 105 8.13 11.40 -36.66
CA ALA A 105 7.43 12.61 -36.24
C ALA A 105 6.06 12.29 -35.63
N ALA A 106 5.28 11.40 -36.27
CA ALA A 106 3.97 10.97 -35.75
C ALA A 106 4.10 10.26 -34.39
N LEU A 107 5.16 9.48 -34.20
CA LEU A 107 5.48 8.82 -32.94
C LEU A 107 5.79 9.85 -31.84
N GLN A 108 6.65 10.82 -32.12
CA GLN A 108 6.99 11.90 -31.20
C GLN A 108 5.76 12.71 -30.78
N THR A 109 4.85 12.99 -31.72
CA THR A 109 3.56 13.63 -31.42
C THR A 109 2.76 12.82 -30.39
N ARG A 110 2.56 11.51 -30.61
CA ARG A 110 1.80 10.66 -29.68
C ARG A 110 2.43 10.60 -28.29
N VAL A 111 3.76 10.48 -28.21
CA VAL A 111 4.46 10.48 -26.91
C VAL A 111 4.32 11.84 -26.23
N GLY A 112 4.48 12.94 -26.98
CA GLY A 112 4.31 14.30 -26.47
C GLY A 112 2.91 14.56 -25.91
N GLU A 113 1.87 14.19 -26.66
CA GLU A 113 0.47 14.25 -26.24
C GLU A 113 0.22 13.42 -24.97
N TYR A 114 0.81 12.23 -24.88
CA TYR A 114 0.73 11.42 -23.67
C TYR A 114 1.36 12.14 -22.46
N TYR A 115 2.53 12.76 -22.63
CA TYR A 115 3.19 13.49 -21.57
C TYR A 115 2.34 14.65 -21.07
N GLN A 116 1.85 15.48 -21.98
CA GLN A 116 1.05 16.67 -21.66
C GLN A 116 -0.33 16.31 -21.08
N GLY A 117 -1.01 15.33 -21.67
CA GLY A 117 -2.39 14.99 -21.30
C GLY A 117 -2.50 14.02 -20.11
N ASN A 118 -1.49 13.18 -19.86
CA ASN A 118 -1.60 12.10 -18.88
C ASN A 118 -0.51 12.12 -17.81
N PHE A 119 0.76 12.26 -18.20
CA PHE A 119 1.89 12.12 -17.27
C PHE A 119 2.08 13.37 -16.40
N LEU A 120 2.26 14.54 -17.01
CA LEU A 120 2.56 15.79 -16.31
C LEU A 120 1.45 16.23 -15.35
N PRO A 121 0.13 16.15 -15.69
CA PRO A 121 -0.93 16.48 -14.74
C PRO A 121 -0.87 15.61 -13.49
N LYS A 122 -0.70 14.29 -13.67
CA LYS A 122 -0.57 13.36 -12.54
C LYS A 122 0.68 13.59 -11.72
N LEU A 123 1.77 14.01 -12.34
CA LEU A 123 2.99 14.36 -11.62
C LEU A 123 2.75 15.61 -10.77
N ALA A 124 2.15 16.65 -11.34
CA ALA A 124 1.80 17.88 -10.62
C ALA A 124 0.91 17.58 -9.40
N ASP A 125 -0.14 16.78 -9.58
CA ASP A 125 -1.08 16.39 -8.51
C ASP A 125 -0.37 15.66 -7.35
N ASN A 126 0.55 14.74 -7.66
CA ASN A 126 1.19 13.89 -6.65
C ASN A 126 2.40 14.55 -5.96
N SER A 127 3.02 15.55 -6.58
CA SER A 127 4.27 16.15 -6.10
C SER A 127 4.13 17.62 -5.70
N GLN A 128 2.99 18.26 -5.96
CA GLN A 128 2.75 19.69 -5.70
C GLN A 128 3.76 20.62 -6.41
N ILE A 129 4.34 20.17 -7.54
CA ILE A 129 5.22 20.97 -8.39
C ILE A 129 4.51 21.34 -9.70
N THR A 130 5.06 22.33 -10.42
CA THR A 130 4.68 22.63 -11.81
C THR A 130 5.74 22.03 -12.74
N PRO A 131 5.53 20.82 -13.30
CA PRO A 131 6.54 20.17 -14.13
C PRO A 131 6.58 20.80 -15.53
N HIS A 132 7.78 21.12 -16.02
CA HIS A 132 7.99 21.59 -17.38
C HIS A 132 8.23 20.41 -18.32
N PHE A 133 7.64 20.46 -19.52
CA PHE A 133 7.68 19.34 -20.48
C PHE A 133 9.10 18.87 -20.82
N THR A 134 10.00 19.81 -21.09
CA THR A 134 11.39 19.55 -21.50
C THR A 134 12.21 18.81 -20.46
N ASP A 135 11.84 18.90 -19.18
CA ASP A 135 12.60 18.28 -18.09
C ASP A 135 12.33 16.77 -17.99
N TYR A 136 11.19 16.31 -18.53
CA TYR A 136 10.73 14.93 -18.42
C TYR A 136 10.63 14.22 -19.76
N PHE A 137 10.49 14.97 -20.85
CA PHE A 137 10.37 14.38 -22.18
C PHE A 137 11.69 13.69 -22.58
N PRO A 138 11.66 12.42 -23.03
CA PRO A 138 12.86 11.68 -23.35
C PRO A 138 13.51 12.21 -24.64
N ASN A 139 14.83 12.36 -24.63
CA ASN A 139 15.61 12.80 -25.79
C ASN A 139 16.12 11.65 -26.67
N GLU A 140 16.16 10.42 -26.14
CA GLU A 140 16.67 9.25 -26.85
C GLU A 140 15.56 8.58 -27.69
N GLU A 141 15.87 8.28 -28.94
CA GLU A 141 14.95 7.72 -29.93
C GLU A 141 14.45 6.33 -29.51
N SER A 142 15.35 5.46 -29.04
CA SER A 142 15.00 4.14 -28.49
C SER A 142 14.00 4.24 -27.34
N THR A 143 14.18 5.24 -26.46
CA THR A 143 13.24 5.51 -25.37
C THR A 143 11.88 5.96 -25.92
N GLN A 144 11.86 6.92 -26.84
CA GLN A 144 10.62 7.41 -27.46
C GLN A 144 9.86 6.26 -28.16
N ILE A 145 10.56 5.42 -28.93
CA ILE A 145 9.99 4.26 -29.62
C ILE A 145 9.29 3.34 -28.63
N LEU A 146 9.97 2.94 -27.55
CA LEU A 146 9.40 2.02 -26.57
C LEU A 146 8.24 2.64 -25.79
N GLN A 147 8.34 3.92 -25.47
CA GLN A 147 7.24 4.64 -24.83
C GLN A 147 6.04 4.76 -25.77
N ASP A 148 6.20 4.95 -27.07
CA ASP A 148 5.08 4.89 -27.99
C ASP A 148 4.44 3.50 -27.98
N LEU A 149 5.24 2.45 -28.20
CA LEU A 149 4.75 1.08 -28.32
C LEU A 149 4.02 0.57 -27.07
N TYR A 150 4.58 0.83 -25.88
CA TYR A 150 4.09 0.25 -24.63
C TYR A 150 3.33 1.23 -23.75
N ILE A 151 3.42 2.53 -24.02
CA ILE A 151 2.75 3.58 -23.25
C ILE A 151 1.77 4.35 -24.13
N ALA A 152 2.21 5.28 -24.98
CA ALA A 152 1.32 6.24 -25.65
C ALA A 152 0.30 5.56 -26.58
N ASN A 153 0.74 4.62 -27.41
CA ASN A 153 -0.07 3.88 -28.37
C ASN A 153 -0.52 2.51 -27.84
N ASN A 154 -0.59 2.34 -26.52
CA ASN A 154 -1.07 1.11 -25.90
C ASN A 154 -2.61 1.09 -25.91
N PRO A 155 -3.28 0.05 -26.46
CA PRO A 155 -4.74 -0.02 -26.54
C PRO A 155 -5.41 -0.18 -25.17
N ASN A 156 -4.64 -0.51 -24.12
CA ASN A 156 -5.17 -0.65 -22.78
C ASN A 156 -5.26 0.71 -22.08
N GLN A 157 -6.35 0.91 -21.35
CA GLN A 157 -6.56 2.10 -20.52
C GLN A 157 -5.43 2.33 -19.52
N LEU A 158 -5.29 3.59 -19.10
CA LEU A 158 -4.34 4.00 -18.07
C LEU A 158 -4.49 3.14 -16.80
N GLY A 159 -3.37 2.71 -16.22
CA GLY A 159 -3.33 1.73 -15.13
C GLY A 159 -3.39 0.26 -15.56
N SER A 160 -3.76 -0.02 -16.83
CA SER A 160 -3.81 -1.36 -17.41
C SER A 160 -2.82 -1.59 -18.56
N LYS A 161 -1.90 -0.65 -18.82
CA LYS A 161 -0.91 -0.74 -19.92
C LYS A 161 -0.07 -2.02 -19.90
N HIS A 162 0.25 -2.50 -18.70
CA HIS A 162 0.91 -3.79 -18.45
C HIS A 162 0.13 -5.02 -18.96
N LYS A 163 -1.08 -4.89 -19.52
CA LYS A 163 -1.79 -6.01 -20.16
C LYS A 163 -1.29 -6.29 -21.57
N LEU A 164 -0.68 -5.32 -22.24
CA LEU A 164 -0.06 -5.51 -23.54
C LEU A 164 1.16 -6.41 -23.36
N ALA A 165 1.11 -7.63 -23.89
CA ALA A 165 2.20 -8.58 -23.78
C ALA A 165 3.23 -8.43 -24.89
N ARG A 166 2.84 -7.89 -26.05
CA ARG A 166 3.69 -7.73 -27.23
C ARG A 166 3.16 -6.59 -28.09
N ALA A 167 4.02 -5.72 -28.56
CA ALA A 167 3.66 -4.73 -29.58
C ALA A 167 3.76 -5.33 -31.01
N SER A 168 3.02 -4.75 -31.95
CA SER A 168 2.98 -5.20 -33.36
C SER A 168 4.06 -4.53 -34.21
N ASP A 169 5.32 -4.60 -33.76
CA ASP A 169 6.45 -3.86 -34.32
C ASP A 169 7.59 -4.77 -34.83
N ASN A 170 7.46 -6.09 -34.61
CA ASN A 170 8.42 -7.13 -34.99
C ASN A 170 9.85 -6.93 -34.45
N SER A 171 10.03 -6.10 -33.43
CA SER A 171 11.34 -5.91 -32.79
C SER A 171 11.67 -7.07 -31.85
N ARG A 172 12.97 -7.28 -31.64
CA ARG A 172 13.48 -8.21 -30.62
C ARG A 172 13.01 -7.81 -29.23
N TYR A 173 12.88 -6.51 -28.97
CA TYR A 173 12.38 -6.02 -27.69
C TYR A 173 10.97 -6.58 -27.43
N SER A 174 10.10 -6.56 -28.44
CA SER A 174 8.75 -7.13 -28.33
C SER A 174 8.73 -8.65 -28.24
N ASP A 175 9.68 -9.36 -28.86
CA ASP A 175 9.88 -10.80 -28.62
C ASP A 175 10.20 -11.09 -27.16
N HIS A 176 11.16 -10.37 -26.59
CA HIS A 176 11.55 -10.53 -25.18
C HIS A 176 10.42 -10.11 -24.24
N HIS A 177 9.68 -9.05 -24.57
CA HIS A 177 8.50 -8.63 -23.82
C HIS A 177 7.43 -9.72 -23.82
N ALA A 178 7.11 -10.33 -24.97
CA ALA A 178 6.15 -11.43 -25.06
C ALA A 178 6.57 -12.64 -24.22
N ARG A 179 7.88 -12.92 -24.18
CA ARG A 179 8.46 -14.06 -23.46
C ARG A 179 8.44 -13.87 -21.94
N TYR A 180 8.92 -12.73 -21.45
CA TYR A 180 9.18 -12.53 -20.02
C TYR A 180 8.04 -11.84 -19.27
N HIS A 181 7.34 -10.91 -19.93
CA HIS A 181 6.33 -10.07 -19.28
C HIS A 181 5.19 -10.84 -18.60
N PRO A 182 4.65 -11.96 -19.15
CA PRO A 182 3.60 -12.71 -18.46
C PRO A 182 4.02 -13.20 -17.06
N VAL A 183 5.27 -13.63 -16.91
CA VAL A 183 5.81 -14.11 -15.63
C VAL A 183 6.05 -12.93 -14.67
N LEU A 184 6.67 -11.85 -15.14
CA LEU A 184 6.88 -10.61 -14.36
C LEU A 184 5.55 -10.03 -13.87
N ARG A 185 4.54 -9.99 -14.76
CA ARG A 185 3.18 -9.54 -14.45
C ARG A 185 2.50 -10.43 -13.42
N ASN A 186 2.66 -11.75 -13.51
CA ASN A 186 2.09 -12.67 -12.54
C ASN A 186 2.72 -12.47 -11.14
N PHE A 187 4.04 -12.30 -11.09
CA PHE A 187 4.75 -11.96 -9.85
C PHE A 187 4.22 -10.66 -9.23
N LEU A 188 4.11 -9.58 -10.03
CA LEU A 188 3.55 -8.30 -9.58
C LEU A 188 2.11 -8.44 -9.03
N LYS A 189 1.26 -9.23 -9.71
CA LYS A 189 -0.11 -9.49 -9.23
C LYS A 189 -0.12 -10.20 -7.89
N LYS A 190 0.74 -11.21 -7.70
CA LYS A 190 0.81 -11.98 -6.45
C LYS A 190 1.29 -11.12 -5.29
N ILE A 191 2.32 -10.30 -5.48
CA ILE A 191 2.77 -9.34 -4.45
C ILE A 191 1.65 -8.34 -4.11
N ARG A 192 0.95 -7.81 -5.11
CA ARG A 192 -0.14 -6.86 -4.87
C ARG A 192 -1.33 -7.48 -4.14
N LEU A 193 -1.61 -8.76 -4.35
CA LEU A 193 -2.67 -9.48 -3.62
C LEU A 193 -2.32 -9.66 -2.13
N LEU A 194 -1.05 -9.88 -1.78
CA LEU A 194 -0.61 -9.93 -0.37
C LEU A 194 -0.92 -8.62 0.39
N ARG A 195 -0.95 -7.48 -0.30
CA ARG A 195 -1.37 -6.18 0.26
C ARG A 195 -2.83 -6.15 0.74
N HIS A 196 -3.71 -7.00 0.21
CA HIS A 196 -5.14 -7.02 0.58
C HIS A 196 -5.47 -7.98 1.74
N PHE A 197 -4.64 -9.00 1.99
CA PHE A 197 -4.89 -9.99 3.04
C PHE A 197 -4.18 -9.67 4.37
N SER A 198 -3.42 -8.58 4.44
CA SER A 198 -2.70 -8.13 5.65
C SER A 198 -3.50 -7.13 6.52
N ASN A 199 -4.76 -6.84 6.18
CA ASN A 199 -5.61 -5.95 6.98
C ASN A 199 -6.52 -6.75 7.92
#